data_AF-A0A4P6U106-F1
#
_entry.id   AF-A0A4P6U106-F1
#
_cell.length_a   1.000
_cell.length_b   1.000
_cell.length_c   1.000
_cell.angle_alpha   90.00
_cell.angle_beta   90.00
_cell.angle_gamma   90.00
#
_symmetry.space_group_name_H-M   'P 1'
#
loop_
_entity.id
_entity.type
_entity.pdbx_description
1 polymer ?
#
loop_
_entity_poly.entity_id
_entity_poly.type
_entity_poly.pdbx_seq_one_letter_code
_entity_poly.pdbx_strand_id
1 'polypeptide(L)'
;MTVDVTTPEVRATAAQIAEIFAEVLGSDGVPGTDSGFLDIGGDSLTAARAVSLISSRLGARITVRDLFRSGTADALAVVALRRRDS
;
A
#
# COMPACT_ATOMS: atom_id res chain seq x y z
N MET A 1 3.30 16.82 -11.42
CA MET A 1 3.25 16.87 -9.95
C MET A 1 3.76 15.55 -9.41
N THR A 2 5.06 15.47 -9.12
CA THR A 2 5.71 14.28 -8.56
C THR A 2 5.52 14.34 -7.06
N VAL A 3 4.53 13.60 -6.55
CA VAL A 3 4.34 13.45 -5.10
C VAL A 3 5.62 12.81 -4.55
N ASP A 4 6.31 13.56 -3.70
CA ASP A 4 7.59 13.15 -3.15
C ASP A 4 7.35 12.22 -1.94
N VAL A 5 7.94 11.03 -2.00
CA VAL A 5 7.82 10.02 -0.93
C VAL A 5 8.44 10.50 0.39
N THR A 6 9.28 11.54 0.33
CA THR A 6 9.84 12.21 1.51
C THR A 6 8.86 13.14 2.25
N THR A 7 7.64 13.33 1.75
CA THR A 7 6.63 14.11 2.49
C THR A 7 6.12 13.34 3.72
N PRO A 8 5.86 14.02 4.86
CA PRO A 8 5.35 13.36 6.06
C PRO A 8 4.04 12.61 5.84
N GLU A 9 3.17 13.12 4.97
CA GLU A 9 1.88 12.51 4.65
C GLU A 9 2.02 11.21 3.85
N VAL A 10 2.92 11.18 2.86
CA VAL A 10 3.20 9.94 2.11
C VAL A 10 3.77 8.88 3.05
N ARG A 11 4.74 9.24 3.91
CA ARG A 11 5.32 8.29 4.88
C ARG A 11 4.29 7.73 5.86
N ALA A 12 3.40 8.59 6.38
CA ALA A 12 2.35 8.14 7.29
C ALA A 12 1.33 7.23 6.60
N THR A 13 1.03 7.49 5.33
CA THR A 13 0.15 6.64 4.51
C THR A 13 0.84 5.31 4.17
N ALA A 14 2.13 5.34 3.84
CA ALA A 14 2.93 4.15 3.53
C ALA A 14 3.04 3.22 4.74
N ALA A 15 3.26 3.76 5.94
CA ALA A 15 3.27 2.98 7.18
C ALA A 15 1.94 2.24 7.41
N GLN A 16 0.81 2.92 7.24
CA GLN A 16 -0.52 2.30 7.33
C GLN A 16 -0.73 1.19 6.30
N ILE A 17 -0.22 1.37 5.08
CA ILE A 17 -0.29 0.33 4.03
C ILE A 17 0.58 -0.87 4.40
N ALA A 18 1.79 -0.64 4.94
CA ALA A 18 2.66 -1.71 5.40
C ALA A 18 2.04 -2.51 6.57
N GLU A 19 1.34 -1.84 7.49
CA GLU A 19 0.56 -2.51 8.54
C GLU A 19 -0.54 -3.40 7.95
N ILE A 20 -1.27 -2.92 6.93
CA ILE A 20 -2.26 -3.73 6.23
C ILE A 20 -1.62 -4.94 5.55
N PHE A 21 -0.42 -4.78 4.97
CA PHE A 21 0.30 -5.90 4.40
C PHE A 21 0.63 -6.95 5.45
N ALA A 22 1.16 -6.56 6.60
CA ALA A 22 1.43 -7.49 7.70
C ALA A 22 0.17 -8.23 8.17
N GLU A 23 -0.95 -7.50 8.33
CA GLU A 23 -2.24 -8.08 8.73
C GLU A 23 -2.74 -9.13 7.73
N VAL A 24 -2.67 -8.84 6.43
CA VAL A 24 -3.19 -9.73 5.39
C VAL A 24 -2.28 -10.94 5.16
N LEU A 25 -0.97 -10.77 5.32
CA LEU A 25 0.02 -11.83 5.18
C LEU A 25 0.16 -12.68 6.44
N GLY A 26 -0.35 -12.21 7.58
CA GLY A 26 -0.18 -12.87 8.87
C GLY A 26 1.26 -12.82 9.37
N SER A 27 1.98 -11.75 9.05
CA SER A 27 3.40 -11.58 9.42
C SER A 27 3.56 -11.19 10.89
N ASP A 28 4.58 -11.73 11.56
CA ASP A 28 4.92 -11.37 12.95
C ASP A 28 5.43 -9.92 13.12
N GLY A 29 5.70 -9.22 12.01
CA GLY A 29 6.17 -7.85 12.01
C GLY A 29 5.73 -7.07 10.77
N VAL A 30 5.79 -5.74 10.88
CA VAL A 30 5.49 -4.82 9.78
C VAL A 30 6.66 -4.82 8.78
N PRO A 31 6.42 -5.14 7.49
CA PRO A 31 7.46 -5.08 6.47
C PRO A 31 7.94 -3.64 6.23
N GLY A 32 9.13 -3.48 5.65
CA GLY A 32 9.61 -2.18 5.20
C GLY A 32 8.65 -1.57 4.17
N THR A 33 8.49 -0.25 4.16
CA THR A 33 7.56 0.43 3.23
C THR A 33 8.00 0.33 1.77
N ASP A 34 9.29 0.08 1.55
CA ASP A 34 9.95 -0.17 0.27
C ASP A 34 9.94 -1.66 -0.13
N SER A 35 9.46 -2.55 0.74
CA SER A 35 9.40 -3.98 0.46
C SER A 35 8.28 -4.28 -0.54
N GLY A 36 8.61 -5.04 -1.59
CA GLY A 36 7.64 -5.47 -2.59
C GLY A 36 6.66 -6.48 -1.99
N PHE A 37 5.35 -6.28 -2.22
CA PHE A 37 4.28 -7.11 -1.66
C PHE A 37 4.45 -8.60 -2.02
N LEU A 38 4.87 -8.90 -3.25
CA LEU A 38 5.15 -10.26 -3.70
C LEU A 38 6.42 -10.84 -3.05
N ASP A 39 7.42 -9.99 -2.81
CA ASP A 39 8.71 -10.41 -2.23
C ASP A 39 8.55 -10.81 -0.75
N ILE A 40 7.57 -10.22 -0.06
CA ILE A 40 7.24 -10.53 1.34
C ILE A 40 6.18 -11.65 1.47
N GLY A 41 5.91 -12.39 0.40
CA GLY A 41 5.00 -13.55 0.42
C GLY A 41 3.57 -13.28 -0.04
N GLY A 42 3.29 -12.11 -0.60
CA GLY A 42 2.01 -11.80 -1.19
C GLY A 42 1.70 -12.60 -2.46
N ASP A 43 0.40 -12.78 -2.70
CA ASP A 43 -0.17 -13.50 -3.84
C ASP A 43 -1.46 -12.80 -4.32
N SER A 44 -2.16 -13.39 -5.29
CA SER A 44 -3.39 -12.82 -5.84
C SER A 44 -4.53 -12.69 -4.81
N LEU A 45 -4.65 -13.65 -3.88
CA LEU A 45 -5.74 -13.66 -2.90
C LEU A 45 -5.51 -12.61 -1.83
N THR A 46 -4.31 -12.58 -1.29
CA THR A 46 -3.85 -11.58 -0.31
C THR A 46 -3.79 -10.19 -0.94
N ALA A 47 -3.38 -10.04 -2.21
CA ALA A 47 -3.43 -8.76 -2.91
C ALA A 47 -4.85 -8.20 -3.01
N ALA A 48 -5.84 -9.03 -3.36
CA ALA A 48 -7.25 -8.60 -3.44
C ALA A 48 -7.78 -8.13 -2.06
N ARG A 49 -7.40 -8.83 -0.99
CA ARG A 49 -7.74 -8.43 0.39
C ARG A 49 -7.06 -7.12 0.78
N ALA A 50 -5.76 -7.01 0.54
CA ALA A 50 -4.97 -5.82 0.85
C ALA A 50 -5.55 -4.58 0.17
N VAL A 51 -5.81 -4.61 -1.13
CA VAL A 51 -6.37 -3.42 -1.83
C VAL A 51 -7.77 -3.05 -1.34
N SER A 52 -8.58 -4.03 -0.92
CA SER A 52 -9.90 -3.77 -0.35
C SER A 52 -9.80 -3.05 1.01
N LEU A 53 -8.89 -3.52 1.88
CA LEU A 53 -8.62 -2.89 3.18
C LEU A 53 -8.01 -1.50 3.03
N ILE A 54 -7.00 -1.35 2.16
CA ILE A 54 -6.38 -0.05 1.85
C ILE A 54 -7.44 0.93 1.39
N SER A 55 -8.28 0.51 0.44
CA SER A 55 -9.32 1.40 -0.10
C SER A 55 -10.33 1.82 0.95
N SER A 56 -10.74 0.89 1.82
CA SER A 56 -11.68 1.16 2.91
C SER A 56 -11.08 2.04 4.00
N ARG A 57 -9.82 1.83 4.39
CA ARG A 57 -9.18 2.55 5.51
C ARG A 57 -8.72 3.94 5.10
N LEU A 58 -8.22 4.10 3.88
CA LEU A 58 -7.67 5.37 3.39
C LEU A 58 -8.69 6.21 2.61
N GLY A 59 -9.87 5.66 2.31
CA GLY A 59 -10.86 6.32 1.46
C GLY A 59 -10.34 6.58 0.04
N ALA A 60 -9.43 5.73 -0.45
CA ALA A 60 -8.78 5.88 -1.75
C ALA A 60 -9.19 4.73 -2.67
N ARG A 61 -9.38 4.98 -3.97
CA ARG A 61 -9.71 3.90 -4.91
C ARG A 61 -8.42 3.19 -5.37
N ILE A 62 -7.98 2.16 -4.66
CA ILE A 62 -6.82 1.33 -5.02
C ILE A 62 -7.28 0.04 -5.68
N THR A 63 -6.63 -0.35 -6.78
CA THR A 63 -6.93 -1.59 -7.50
C THR A 63 -5.77 -2.57 -7.41
N VAL A 64 -6.05 -3.86 -7.60
CA VAL A 64 -5.02 -4.92 -7.68
C VAL A 64 -3.97 -4.60 -8.74
N ARG A 65 -4.37 -3.95 -9.85
CA ARG A 65 -3.44 -3.49 -10.89
C ARG A 65 -2.45 -2.45 -10.37
N ASP A 66 -2.89 -1.54 -9.49
CA ASP A 66 -1.99 -0.54 -8.90
C ASP A 66 -0.99 -1.18 -7.96
N LEU A 67 -1.44 -2.17 -7.18
CA LEU A 67 -0.57 -2.95 -6.30
C LEU A 67 0.51 -3.67 -7.11
N PHE A 68 0.14 -4.40 -8.17
CA PHE A 68 1.14 -5.10 -8.99
C PHE A 68 2.07 -4.17 -9.77
N ARG A 69 1.64 -2.95 -10.11
CA ARG A 69 2.49 -1.96 -10.78
C ARG A 69 3.43 -1.24 -9.82
N SER A 70 2.96 -0.94 -8.62
CA SER A 70 3.66 -0.11 -7.64
C SER A 70 4.56 -0.94 -6.73
N GLY A 71 4.16 -2.19 -6.46
CA GLY A 71 4.92 -3.19 -5.72
C GLY A 71 5.00 -2.92 -4.21
N THR A 72 5.19 -1.68 -3.79
CA THR A 72 5.55 -1.32 -2.41
C THR A 72 4.51 -0.43 -1.74
N ALA A 73 4.58 -0.33 -0.41
CA ALA A 73 3.70 0.55 0.36
C ALA A 73 3.97 2.03 0.05
N ASP A 74 5.24 2.42 -0.14
CA ASP A 74 5.62 3.79 -0.52
C ASP A 74 4.99 4.22 -1.86
N ALA A 75 5.07 3.35 -2.86
CA ALA A 75 4.53 3.66 -4.17
C ALA A 75 2.99 3.67 -4.15
N LEU A 76 2.35 2.78 -3.38
CA LEU A 76 0.90 2.79 -3.19
C LEU A 76 0.39 4.00 -2.42
N ALA A 77 1.14 4.50 -1.44
CA ALA A 77 0.78 5.71 -0.70
C ALA A 77 0.65 6.93 -1.63
N VAL A 78 1.58 7.06 -2.57
CA VAL A 78 1.51 8.10 -3.61
C VAL A 78 0.27 7.96 -4.48
N VAL A 79 -0.07 6.74 -4.89
CA VAL A 79 -1.27 6.48 -5.70
C VAL A 79 -2.55 6.77 -4.90
N ALA A 80 -2.57 6.39 -3.62
CA ALA A 80 -3.71 6.60 -2.73
C ALA A 80 -4.02 8.09 -2.58
N LEU A 81 -3.02 8.90 -2.24
CA LEU A 81 -3.18 10.33 -2.04
C LEU A 81 -3.68 11.03 -3.33
N ARG A 82 -3.09 10.72 -4.48
CA ARG A 82 -3.55 11.28 -5.78
C ARG A 82 -5.01 10.97 -6.11
N ARG A 83 -5.54 9.86 -5.61
CA ARG A 83 -6.92 9.42 -5.86
C ARG A 83 -7.91 9.79 -4.76
N ARG A 84 -7.43 10.30 -3.62
CA ARG A 84 -8.28 10.91 -2.59
C ARG A 84 -8.69 12.33 -2.98
N ASP A 85 -7.82 13.01 -3.72
CA ASP A 85 -8.01 14.40 -4.16
C ASP A 85 -8.78 14.55 -5.49
N SER A 86 -9.27 13.44 -6.07
CA SER A 86 -10.02 13.41 -7.34
C SER A 86 -11.51 13.20 -7.11
#